data_AF-A0A329UUG3-F1
#
_entry.id   AF-A0A329UUG3-F1
#
_cell.length_a   1.000
_cell.length_b   1.000
_cell.length_c   1.000
_cell.angle_alpha   90.00
_cell.angle_beta   90.00
_cell.angle_gamma   90.00
#
_symmetry.space_group_name_H-M   'P 1'
#
loop_
_entity.id
_entity.type
_entity.pdbx_description
1 polymer ?
#
loop_
_entity_poly.entity_id
_entity_poly.type
_entity_poly.pdbx_seq_one_letter_code
_entity_poly.pdbx_strand_id
1 'polypeptide(L)'
;MAKRPYLDDLQTARLWAKVKALVSPLSSRVTTLEGQVQTNTTDLSGLATRVRTLELKYDTNVTGNSWSVAFTSLSGVVVTGVWNESQGRIEF
;
A
#
# COMPACT_ATOMS: atom_id res chain seq x y z
N MET A 1 -46.10 -12.49 -48.37
CA MET A 1 -45.26 -12.42 -47.15
C MET A 1 -46.08 -11.72 -46.08
N ALA A 2 -46.53 -12.42 -45.03
CA ALA A 2 -47.29 -11.78 -43.95
C ALA A 2 -46.40 -10.77 -43.21
N LYS A 3 -46.87 -9.53 -43.05
CA LYS A 3 -46.16 -8.53 -42.22
C LYS A 3 -46.09 -9.08 -40.79
N ARG A 4 -44.89 -9.09 -40.19
CA ARG A 4 -44.73 -9.44 -38.78
C ARG A 4 -45.55 -8.44 -37.94
N PRO A 5 -46.32 -8.90 -36.92
CA PRO A 5 -47.05 -7.98 -36.05
C PRO A 5 -46.06 -7.12 -35.27
N TYR A 6 -46.22 -5.80 -35.33
CA TYR A 6 -45.46 -4.87 -34.48
C TYR A 6 -46.15 -4.71 -33.13
N LEU A 7 -45.36 -4.39 -32.09
CA LEU A 7 -45.91 -4.01 -30.80
C LEU A 7 -46.70 -2.71 -30.93
N ASP A 8 -47.84 -2.63 -30.24
CA ASP A 8 -48.55 -1.35 -30.10
C ASP A 8 -47.85 -0.42 -29.09
N ASP A 9 -48.31 0.82 -28.99
CA ASP A 9 -47.72 1.84 -28.12
C ASP A 9 -47.74 1.44 -26.63
N LEU A 10 -48.82 0.78 -26.19
CA LEU A 10 -48.97 0.34 -24.81
C LEU A 10 -48.02 -0.83 -24.49
N GLN A 11 -47.87 -1.77 -25.41
CA GLN A 11 -46.92 -2.87 -25.32
C GLN A 11 -45.47 -2.35 -25.31
N THR A 12 -45.17 -1.38 -26.15
CA THR A 12 -43.86 -0.72 -26.21
C THR A 12 -43.55 0.02 -24.90
N ALA A 13 -44.51 0.79 -24.35
CA ALA A 13 -44.36 1.48 -23.07
C ALA A 13 -44.11 0.51 -21.90
N ARG A 14 -44.85 -0.61 -21.85
CA ARG A 14 -44.67 -1.66 -20.83
C ARG A 14 -43.30 -2.32 -20.93
N LEU A 15 -42.80 -2.57 -22.15
CA LEU A 15 -41.46 -3.11 -22.37
C LEU A 15 -40.40 -2.14 -21.85
N TRP A 16 -40.51 -0.85 -22.18
CA TRP A 16 -39.59 0.19 -21.67
C TRP A 16 -39.62 0.33 -20.15
N ALA A 17 -40.80 0.20 -19.53
CA ALA A 17 -40.91 0.21 -18.07
C ALA A 17 -40.13 -0.96 -17.43
N LYS A 18 -40.22 -2.17 -18.01
CA LYS A 18 -39.46 -3.34 -17.54
C LYS A 18 -37.95 -3.14 -17.71
N VAL A 19 -37.51 -2.62 -18.86
CA VAL A 19 -36.10 -2.32 -19.11
C VAL A 19 -35.57 -1.31 -18.08
N LYS A 20 -36.30 -0.23 -17.84
CA LYS A 20 -35.92 0.80 -16.86
C LYS A 20 -35.82 0.22 -15.45
N ALA A 21 -36.77 -0.63 -15.06
CA ALA A 21 -36.77 -1.28 -13.76
C ALA A 21 -35.56 -2.20 -13.54
N LEU A 22 -35.00 -2.78 -14.61
CA LEU A 22 -33.79 -3.62 -14.54
C LEU A 22 -32.50 -2.79 -14.58
N VAL A 23 -32.45 -1.76 -15.44
CA VAL A 23 -31.23 -0.96 -15.66
C VAL A 23 -30.96 -0.03 -14.49
N SER A 24 -31.99 0.60 -13.90
CA SER A 24 -31.79 1.59 -12.83
C SER A 24 -31.07 1.02 -11.59
N PRO A 25 -31.45 -0.15 -11.05
CA PRO A 25 -30.70 -0.78 -9.97
C PRO A 25 -29.27 -1.17 -10.37
N LEU A 26 -29.07 -1.64 -11.61
CA LEU A 26 -27.73 -1.97 -12.11
C LEU A 26 -26.84 -0.74 -12.17
N SER A 27 -27.35 0.40 -12.66
CA SER A 27 -26.62 1.67 -12.67
C SER A 27 -26.22 2.09 -11.26
N SER A 28 -27.14 2.01 -10.29
CA SER A 28 -26.82 2.31 -8.88
C SER A 28 -25.73 1.38 -8.33
N ARG A 29 -25.81 0.08 -8.61
CA ARG A 29 -24.80 -0.90 -8.17
C ARG A 29 -23.44 -0.62 -8.80
N VAL A 30 -23.39 -0.25 -10.08
CA VAL A 30 -22.14 0.11 -10.77
C VAL A 30 -21.52 1.33 -10.09
N THR A 31 -22.29 2.38 -9.83
CA THR A 31 -21.79 3.57 -9.12
C THR A 31 -21.25 3.23 -7.72
N THR A 32 -21.92 2.35 -6.98
CA THR A 32 -21.41 1.89 -5.67
C THR A 32 -20.11 1.09 -5.81
N LEU A 33 -20.04 0.18 -6.77
CA LEU A 33 -18.85 -0.65 -7.01
C LEU A 33 -17.65 0.21 -7.45
N GLU A 34 -17.88 1.21 -8.31
CA GLU A 34 -16.85 2.18 -8.71
C GLU A 34 -16.27 2.92 -7.48
N GLY A 35 -17.15 3.38 -6.57
CA GLY A 35 -16.73 4.00 -5.32
C GLY A 35 -15.91 3.05 -4.42
N GLN A 36 -16.37 1.81 -4.25
CA GLN A 36 -15.65 0.79 -3.48
C GLN A 36 -14.27 0.46 -4.07
N VAL A 37 -14.17 0.36 -5.40
CA VAL A 37 -12.90 0.13 -6.10
C VAL A 37 -11.93 1.28 -5.86
N GLN A 38 -12.41 2.53 -5.90
CA GLN A 38 -11.60 3.70 -5.61
C GLN A 38 -11.07 3.68 -4.17
N THR A 39 -11.94 3.41 -3.18
CA THR A 39 -11.54 3.26 -1.77
C THR A 39 -10.49 2.17 -1.59
N ASN A 40 -10.74 0.97 -2.13
CA ASN A 40 -9.80 -0.15 -2.04
C ASN A 40 -8.44 0.19 -2.66
N THR A 41 -8.42 0.95 -3.76
CA THR A 41 -7.17 1.40 -4.41
C THR A 41 -6.36 2.32 -3.49
N THR A 42 -7.02 3.27 -2.83
CA THR A 42 -6.38 4.15 -1.86
C THR A 42 -5.83 3.38 -0.66
N ASP A 43 -6.62 2.46 -0.10
CA ASP A 43 -6.22 1.65 1.07
C ASP A 43 -5.01 0.76 0.76
N LEU A 44 -4.99 0.12 -0.43
CA LEU A 44 -3.86 -0.68 -0.88
C LEU A 44 -2.58 0.14 -1.04
N SER A 45 -2.68 1.37 -1.55
CA SER A 45 -1.53 2.29 -1.63
C SER A 45 -0.99 2.65 -0.23
N GLY A 46 -1.89 2.90 0.72
CA GLY A 46 -1.53 3.12 2.12
C GLY A 46 -0.86 1.90 2.76
N LEU A 47 -1.38 0.70 2.51
CA LEU A 47 -0.79 -0.55 2.98
C LEU A 47 0.61 -0.77 2.39
N ALA A 48 0.79 -0.57 1.09
CA ALA A 48 2.08 -0.73 0.42
C ALA A 48 3.16 0.19 1.05
N THR A 49 2.81 1.43 1.36
CA THR A 49 3.72 2.38 2.04
C THR A 49 4.12 1.90 3.43
N ARG A 50 3.16 1.37 4.19
CA ARG A 50 3.40 0.83 5.55
C ARG A 50 4.27 -0.42 5.51
N VAL A 51 4.00 -1.33 4.57
CA VAL A 51 4.84 -2.52 4.35
C VAL A 51 6.26 -2.11 4.01
N ARG A 52 6.45 -1.17 3.08
CA ARG A 52 7.79 -0.66 2.72
C ARG A 52 8.53 -0.07 3.92
N THR A 53 7.83 0.63 4.79
CA THR A 53 8.41 1.17 6.03
C THR A 53 8.84 0.06 6.98
N LEU A 54 8.03 -1.00 7.12
CA LEU A 54 8.37 -2.14 7.96
C LEU A 54 9.56 -2.93 7.40
N GLU A 55 9.61 -3.13 6.07
CA GLU A 55 10.77 -3.71 5.40
C GLU A 55 12.04 -2.91 5.74
N LEU A 56 12.02 -1.59 5.58
CA LEU A 56 13.17 -0.75 5.93
C LEU A 56 13.56 -0.87 7.41
N LYS A 57 12.59 -0.97 8.33
CA LYS A 57 12.87 -1.04 9.77
C LYS A 57 13.47 -2.38 10.20
N TYR A 58 13.02 -3.49 9.62
CA TYR A 58 13.37 -4.83 10.10
C TYR A 58 14.36 -5.57 9.20
N ASP A 59 14.46 -5.20 7.92
CA ASP A 59 15.47 -5.74 6.99
C ASP A 59 16.80 -4.98 7.09
N THR A 60 16.81 -3.81 7.73
CA THR A 60 18.08 -3.14 8.09
C THR A 60 18.64 -3.74 9.37
N ASN A 61 19.51 -4.72 9.20
CA ASN A 61 20.42 -5.12 10.27
C ASN A 61 21.46 -4.02 10.46
N VAL A 62 21.29 -3.16 11.47
CA VAL A 62 22.34 -2.23 11.91
C VAL A 62 23.37 -3.02 12.73
N THR A 63 24.07 -3.96 12.09
CA THR A 63 25.13 -4.78 12.73
C THR A 63 26.42 -4.00 13.01
N GLY A 64 26.48 -2.73 12.66
CA GLY A 64 27.66 -1.90 12.83
C GLY A 64 27.29 -0.44 12.93
N ASN A 65 28.00 0.26 13.81
CA ASN A 65 27.93 1.70 13.88
C ASN A 65 28.53 2.28 12.59
N SER A 66 27.72 2.88 11.71
CA SER A 66 28.18 3.46 10.43
C SER A 66 29.11 4.66 10.58
N TRP A 67 29.31 5.13 11.81
CA TRP A 67 30.23 6.20 12.13
C TRP A 67 31.34 5.68 13.04
N SER A 68 32.57 5.95 12.63
CA SER A 68 33.75 5.83 13.49
C SER A 68 34.05 7.21 14.06
N VAL A 69 33.99 7.34 15.39
CA VAL A 69 34.53 8.52 16.08
C VAL A 69 35.97 8.21 16.43
N ALA A 70 36.90 8.88 15.75
CA ALA A 70 38.30 8.85 16.10
C ALA A 70 38.68 10.15 16.82
N PHE A 71 39.47 10.03 17.88
CA PHE A 71 40.09 11.20 18.48
C PHE A 71 41.20 11.71 17.55
N THR A 72 41.24 13.01 17.30
CA THR A 72 42.35 13.65 16.57
C THR A 72 43.67 13.58 17.34
N SER A 73 43.59 13.44 18.68
CA SER A 73 44.73 13.24 19.57
C SER A 73 44.30 12.53 20.85
N LEU A 74 45.16 11.67 21.37
CA LEU A 74 45.01 11.07 22.71
C LEU A 74 45.69 11.91 23.80
N SER A 75 46.12 13.14 23.50
CA SER A 75 46.77 14.02 24.48
C SER A 75 45.86 14.25 25.69
N GLY A 76 46.37 13.94 26.88
CA GLY A 76 45.62 14.07 28.14
C GLY A 76 44.64 12.92 28.42
N VAL A 77 44.54 11.92 27.55
CA VAL A 77 43.75 10.71 27.80
C VAL A 77 44.60 9.71 28.58
N VAL A 78 44.11 9.31 29.75
CA VAL A 78 44.66 8.17 30.50
C VAL A 78 43.83 6.94 30.14
N VAL A 79 44.46 5.96 29.51
CA VAL A 79 43.84 4.68 29.14
C VAL A 79 44.30 3.60 30.11
N THR A 80 43.36 2.94 30.79
CA THR A 80 43.63 1.83 31.71
C THR A 80 42.89 0.57 31.26
N GLY A 81 43.53 -0.59 31.36
CA GLY A 81 42.99 -1.89 30.97
C GLY A 81 44.06 -2.77 30.33
N VAL A 82 43.65 -3.94 29.81
CA VAL A 82 44.54 -4.84 29.06
C VAL A 82 44.30 -4.65 27.57
N TRP A 83 45.37 -4.51 26.80
CA TRP A 83 45.29 -4.43 25.34
C TRP A 83 44.96 -5.80 24.73
N ASN A 84 43.88 -5.88 23.93
CA ASN A 84 43.50 -7.05 23.16
C ASN A 84 43.87 -6.87 21.68
N GLU A 85 44.98 -7.48 21.27
CA GLU A 85 45.50 -7.39 19.90
C GLU A 85 44.53 -7.92 18.84
N SER A 86 43.81 -9.01 19.13
CA SER A 86 42.91 -9.64 18.15
C SER A 86 41.69 -8.77 17.85
N GLN A 87 41.29 -7.91 18.78
CA GLN A 87 40.09 -7.08 18.66
C GLN A 87 40.39 -5.58 18.52
N GLY A 88 41.66 -5.18 18.62
CA GLY A 88 42.11 -3.80 18.46
C GLY A 88 41.52 -2.83 19.48
N ARG A 89 41.26 -3.29 20.72
CA ARG A 89 40.66 -2.47 21.79
C ARG A 89 41.20 -2.80 23.18
N ILE A 90 40.95 -1.90 24.12
CA ILE A 90 41.23 -2.09 25.55
C ILE A 90 40.05 -2.82 26.18
N GLU A 91 40.31 -3.88 26.94
CA GLU A 91 39.30 -4.61 27.73
C GLU A 91 39.35 -4.16 29.20
N PHE A 92 38.18 -4.14 29.85
CA PHE A 92 37.98 -3.76 31.25
C PHE A 92 37.57 -4.96 32.10
#